data_AF-A0A952FID8-F1
#
_entry.id   AF-A0A952FID8-F1
#
_cell.length_a   1.000
_cell.length_b   1.000
_cell.length_c   1.000
_cell.angle_alpha   90.00
_cell.angle_beta   90.00
_cell.angle_gamma   90.00
#
_symmetry.space_group_name_H-M   'P 1'
#
loop_
_entity.id
_entity.type
_entity.pdbx_description
1 polymer ?
#
loop_
_entity_poly.entity_id
_entity_poly.type
_entity_poly.pdbx_seq_one_letter_code
_entity_poly.pdbx_strand_id
1 'polypeptide(L)'
;FAVYHFQRFAPLAVAANLMAIPLTSILIMPAVLLAYPAMLLGLDGWVLPLLGWGNQAMLWVAYTVSSWPMAALTVPAMPAWGLIAGSVGGLWLCLASGRIRLLGLLALPVLLLASQSAPSPQILVDTTGRLAAVRAPEGGLAFSTRRSERFIREIWLRAEAAAEDAAWPQQGITAGGRLGCDPRGCLYRFGDRTVAFTRSGEAFDDDCAAADLVITDLVAPRWCRPRFGVWDRFDLRRSGSIAVDLSGPEPKVATVAEAVGDRPWAPAPFRAVPSE
;
A
#
# COMPACT_ATOMS: atom_id res chain seq x y z
N PHE A 1 14.83 0.31 -4.55
CA PHE A 1 14.37 -0.37 -3.32
C PHE A 1 13.26 0.38 -2.59
N ALA A 2 13.49 1.62 -2.13
CA ALA A 2 12.46 2.39 -1.41
C ALA A 2 11.14 2.55 -2.19
N VAL A 3 11.22 2.85 -3.48
CA VAL A 3 10.05 2.91 -4.37
C VAL A 3 9.31 1.57 -4.41
N TYR A 4 10.03 0.47 -4.66
CA TYR A 4 9.43 -0.87 -4.78
C TYR A 4 8.70 -1.35 -3.51
N HIS A 5 9.20 -1.02 -2.31
CA HIS A 5 8.58 -1.48 -1.06
C HIS A 5 7.59 -0.48 -0.44
N PHE A 6 7.87 0.81 -0.54
CA PHE A 6 7.09 1.86 0.13
C PHE A 6 6.24 2.68 -0.81
N GLN A 7 6.36 2.46 -2.13
CA GLN A 7 5.61 3.18 -3.15
C GLN A 7 5.78 4.69 -3.04
N ARG A 8 6.97 5.10 -2.58
CA ARG A 8 7.33 6.47 -2.27
C ARG A 8 8.71 6.80 -2.83
N PHE A 9 8.76 7.85 -3.64
CA PHE A 9 9.98 8.41 -4.20
C PHE A 9 10.19 9.82 -3.64
N ALA A 10 11.34 10.08 -3.01
CA ALA A 10 11.64 11.37 -2.38
C ALA A 10 12.84 12.04 -3.09
N PRO A 11 12.62 12.72 -4.23
CA PRO A 11 13.71 13.32 -5.00
C PRO A 11 14.45 14.41 -4.21
N LEU A 12 13.73 15.11 -3.32
CA LEU A 12 14.28 16.18 -2.49
C LEU A 12 15.02 15.68 -1.24
N ALA A 13 15.14 14.36 -1.04
CA ALA A 13 15.86 13.79 0.09
C ALA A 13 17.34 14.19 0.10
N VAL A 14 17.96 14.36 -1.07
CA VAL A 14 19.36 14.81 -1.19
C VAL A 14 19.52 16.23 -0.64
N ALA A 15 18.61 17.13 -1.00
CA ALA A 15 18.61 18.51 -0.50
C ALA A 15 18.35 18.57 1.01
N ALA A 16 17.40 17.76 1.52
CA ALA A 16 17.15 17.63 2.95
C ALA A 16 18.41 17.18 3.71
N ASN A 17 19.07 16.12 3.21
CA ASN A 17 20.29 15.59 3.83
C ASN A 17 21.45 16.58 3.77
N LEU A 18 21.59 17.34 2.69
CA LEU A 18 22.63 18.36 2.57
C LEU A 18 22.52 19.45 3.65
N MET A 19 21.30 19.78 4.09
CA MET A 19 21.07 20.73 5.19
C MET A 19 21.10 20.06 6.56
N ALA A 20 20.57 18.85 6.68
CA ALA A 20 20.47 18.13 7.96
C ALA A 20 21.84 17.68 8.48
N ILE A 21 22.70 17.13 7.62
CA ILE A 21 23.99 16.56 8.03
C ILE A 21 24.88 17.59 8.74
N PRO A 22 25.14 18.79 8.18
CA PRO A 22 25.96 19.80 8.85
C PRO A 22 25.38 20.24 10.19
N LEU A 23 24.05 20.43 10.26
CA LEU A 23 23.38 20.82 11.49
C LEU A 23 23.54 19.75 12.57
N THR A 24 23.35 18.48 12.21
CA THR A 24 23.52 17.37 13.14
C THR A 24 24.98 17.22 13.58
N SER A 25 25.94 17.32 12.67
CA SER A 25 27.36 17.10 12.97
C SER A 25 28.02 18.25 13.73
N ILE A 26 27.66 19.49 13.42
CA ILE A 26 28.31 20.68 14.00
C ILE A 26 27.64 21.10 15.32
N LEU A 27 26.31 20.98 15.41
CA LEU A 27 25.55 21.52 16.54
C LEU A 27 24.96 20.42 17.43
N ILE A 28 24.15 19.53 16.86
CA ILE A 28 23.34 18.60 17.67
C ILE A 28 24.21 17.56 18.37
N MET A 29 25.03 16.81 17.64
CA MET A 29 25.85 15.74 18.24
C MET A 29 26.86 16.26 19.28
N PRO A 30 27.60 17.36 19.03
CA PRO A 30 28.47 17.93 20.06
C PRO A 30 27.70 18.42 21.29
N ALA A 31 26.55 19.08 21.11
CA ALA A 31 25.71 19.51 22.24
C ALA A 31 25.17 18.32 23.05
N VAL A 32 24.78 17.22 22.41
CA VAL A 32 24.39 15.97 23.09
C VAL A 32 25.56 15.42 23.92
N LEU A 33 26.77 15.36 23.36
CA LEU A 33 27.95 14.88 24.08
C LEU A 33 28.29 15.76 25.29
N LEU A 34 28.18 17.09 25.13
CA LEU A 34 28.40 18.06 26.21
C LEU A 34 27.31 18.03 27.29
N ALA A 35 26.11 17.56 26.97
CA ALA A 35 25.00 17.52 27.92
C ALA A 35 25.28 16.54 29.08
N TYR A 36 25.95 15.42 28.81
CA TYR A 36 26.28 14.42 29.84
C TYR A 36 27.13 14.98 31.00
N PRO A 37 28.32 15.57 30.76
CA PRO A 37 29.07 16.21 31.84
C PRO A 37 28.38 17.47 32.39
N ALA A 38 27.65 18.22 31.57
CA ALA A 38 26.93 19.41 32.04
C ALA A 38 25.83 19.07 33.05
N MET A 39 25.12 17.95 32.87
CA MET A 39 24.14 17.45 33.84
C MET A 39 24.79 17.04 35.17
N LEU A 40 25.97 16.41 35.13
CA LEU A 40 26.73 16.07 36.34
C LEU A 40 27.20 17.31 37.12
N LEU A 41 27.43 18.42 36.42
CA LEU A 41 27.93 19.69 36.97
C LEU A 41 26.80 20.69 37.31
N GLY A 42 25.52 20.37 37.03
CA GLY A 42 24.39 21.29 37.19
C GLY A 42 24.37 22.46 36.21
N LEU A 43 25.03 22.34 35.06
CA LEU A 43 25.11 23.33 33.96
C LEU A 43 24.16 22.98 32.80
N ASP A 44 23.21 22.08 33.05
CA ASP A 44 22.22 21.60 32.09
C ASP A 44 21.39 22.74 31.48
N GLY A 45 21.14 23.80 32.26
CA GLY A 45 20.44 25.00 31.81
C GLY A 45 21.08 25.74 30.64
N TRP A 46 22.35 25.51 30.31
CA TRP A 46 23.04 26.15 29.18
C TRP A 46 23.12 25.23 27.95
N VAL A 47 23.33 23.94 28.18
CA VAL A 47 23.54 22.97 27.10
C VAL A 47 22.23 22.45 26.51
N LEU A 48 21.19 22.25 27.34
CA LEU A 48 19.89 21.78 26.88
C LEU A 48 19.18 22.77 25.94
N PRO A 49 19.19 24.10 26.17
CA PRO A 49 18.63 25.05 25.21
C PRO A 49 19.36 25.06 23.86
N LEU A 50 20.69 24.91 23.86
CA LEU A 50 21.49 24.82 22.63
C LEU A 50 21.08 23.60 21.80
N LEU A 51 20.89 22.46 22.46
CA LEU A 51 20.35 21.24 21.83
C LEU A 51 18.93 21.46 21.32
N GLY A 52 18.10 22.18 22.09
CA GLY A 52 16.75 22.59 21.70
C GLY A 52 16.74 23.40 20.41
N TRP A 53 17.62 24.39 20.27
CA TRP A 53 17.77 25.17 19.04
C TRP A 53 18.20 24.30 17.85
N GLY A 54 19.14 23.38 18.07
CA GLY A 54 19.56 22.43 17.03
C GLY A 54 18.41 21.56 16.53
N ASN A 55 17.59 21.02 17.44
CA ASN A 55 16.42 20.23 17.08
C ASN A 55 15.32 21.08 16.42
N GLN A 56 15.08 22.31 16.88
CA GLN A 56 14.12 23.22 16.24
C GLN A 56 14.55 23.57 14.82
N ALA A 57 15.84 23.83 14.60
CA ALA A 57 16.38 24.06 13.26
C ALA A 57 16.22 22.81 12.38
N MET A 58 16.42 21.60 12.92
CA MET A 58 16.22 20.35 12.18
C MET A 58 14.76 20.14 11.79
N LEU A 59 13.83 20.40 12.71
CA LEU A 59 12.39 20.36 12.43
C LEU A 59 11.98 21.42 11.40
N TRP A 60 12.53 22.62 11.47
CA TRP A 60 12.28 23.68 10.50
C TRP A 60 12.72 23.26 9.09
N VAL A 61 13.92 22.68 8.95
CA VAL A 61 14.37 22.10 7.67
C VAL A 61 13.43 21.01 7.19
N ALA A 62 13.06 20.06 8.07
CA ALA A 62 12.18 18.95 7.73
C ALA A 62 10.82 19.44 7.22
N TYR A 63 10.17 20.37 7.94
CA TYR A 63 8.88 20.92 7.54
C TYR A 63 8.97 21.71 6.24
N THR A 64 10.02 22.53 6.08
CA THR A 64 10.24 23.32 4.87
C THR A 64 10.39 22.42 3.65
N VAL A 65 11.28 21.43 3.70
CA VAL A 65 11.48 20.52 2.56
C VAL A 65 10.24 19.65 2.31
N SER A 66 9.51 19.25 3.36
CA SER A 66 8.28 18.47 3.20
C SER A 66 7.14 19.24 2.54
N SER A 67 7.12 20.57 2.66
CA SER A 67 6.11 21.44 2.04
C SER A 67 6.36 21.72 0.55
N TRP A 68 7.53 21.38 0.02
CA TRP A 68 7.85 21.65 -1.38
C TRP A 68 7.09 20.70 -2.31
N PRO A 69 6.67 21.17 -3.50
CA PRO A 69 6.12 20.29 -4.51
C PRO A 69 7.17 19.21 -4.86
N MET A 70 6.75 17.96 -4.97
CA MET A 70 7.61 16.78 -5.18
C MET A 70 8.48 16.36 -3.98
N ALA A 71 8.21 16.82 -2.75
CA ALA A 71 8.90 16.32 -1.56
C ALA A 71 8.82 14.80 -1.43
N ALA A 72 7.64 14.26 -1.74
CA ALA A 72 7.44 12.84 -1.97
C ALA A 72 6.41 12.62 -3.06
N LEU A 73 6.76 11.77 -4.02
CA LEU A 73 5.86 11.30 -5.06
C LEU A 73 5.46 9.86 -4.73
N THR A 74 4.17 9.58 -4.83
CA THR A 74 3.66 8.21 -4.78
C THR A 74 3.79 7.59 -6.16
N VAL A 75 4.37 6.40 -6.22
CA VAL A 75 4.58 5.65 -7.47
C VAL A 75 3.82 4.34 -7.35
N PRO A 76 3.11 3.88 -8.40
CA PRO A 76 2.43 2.59 -8.36
C PRO A 76 3.36 1.42 -8.03
N ALA A 77 2.80 0.37 -7.46
CA ALA A 77 3.50 -0.88 -7.19
C ALA A 77 4.22 -1.43 -8.41
N MET A 78 5.56 -1.41 -8.40
CA MET A 78 6.35 -1.84 -9.54
C MET A 78 6.59 -3.36 -9.53
N PRO A 79 6.62 -4.03 -10.69
CA PRO A 79 7.00 -5.44 -10.78
C PRO A 79 8.49 -5.64 -10.47
N ALA A 80 8.85 -6.87 -10.06
CA ALA A 80 10.22 -7.20 -9.62
C ALA A 80 11.29 -6.94 -10.69
N TRP A 81 10.96 -7.10 -11.98
CA TRP A 81 11.89 -6.80 -13.07
C TRP A 81 12.28 -5.32 -13.12
N GLY A 82 11.39 -4.40 -12.72
CA GLY A 82 11.68 -2.98 -12.62
C GLY A 82 12.73 -2.71 -11.54
N LEU A 83 12.62 -3.38 -10.38
CA LEU A 83 13.63 -3.30 -9.33
C LEU A 83 15.00 -3.81 -9.82
N ILE A 84 15.03 -4.93 -10.54
CA ILE A 84 16.27 -5.50 -11.10
C ILE A 84 16.91 -4.53 -12.09
N ALA A 85 16.13 -4.02 -13.05
CA ALA A 85 16.63 -3.06 -14.04
C ALA A 85 17.17 -1.78 -13.39
N GLY A 86 16.46 -1.25 -12.39
CA GLY A 86 16.91 -0.10 -11.61
C GLY A 86 18.21 -0.36 -10.85
N SER A 87 18.33 -1.53 -10.22
CA SER A 87 19.56 -1.92 -9.51
C SER A 87 20.75 -2.06 -10.46
N VAL A 88 20.56 -2.72 -11.61
CA VAL A 88 21.62 -2.89 -12.63
C VAL A 88 22.03 -1.53 -13.20
N GLY A 89 21.07 -0.66 -13.54
CA GLY A 89 21.37 0.69 -14.03
C GLY A 89 22.11 1.57 -13.01
N GLY A 90 21.70 1.51 -11.73
CA GLY A 90 22.39 2.19 -10.65
C GLY A 90 23.80 1.68 -10.42
N LEU A 91 23.99 0.35 -10.39
CA LEU A 91 25.31 -0.27 -10.31
C LEU A 91 26.19 0.13 -11.49
N TRP A 92 25.63 0.15 -12.70
CA TRP A 92 26.35 0.59 -13.90
C TRP A 92 26.82 2.04 -13.80
N LEU A 93 25.97 2.95 -13.31
CA LEU A 93 26.33 4.36 -13.09
C LEU A 93 27.48 4.52 -12.08
N CYS A 94 27.52 3.68 -11.05
CA CYS A 94 28.55 3.74 -10.00
C CYS A 94 29.86 3.05 -10.39
N LEU A 95 29.80 1.93 -11.13
CA LEU A 95 30.96 1.08 -11.42
C LEU A 95 31.63 1.38 -12.76
N ALA A 96 30.88 1.83 -13.77
CA ALA A 96 31.45 2.09 -15.09
C ALA A 96 32.23 3.42 -15.13
N SER A 97 33.38 3.41 -15.80
CA SER A 97 34.21 4.60 -16.01
C SER A 97 33.92 5.30 -17.35
N GLY A 98 34.16 6.61 -17.42
CA GLY A 98 34.03 7.39 -18.65
C GLY A 98 32.57 7.69 -19.05
N ARG A 99 32.33 7.93 -20.34
CA ARG A 99 30.99 8.28 -20.85
C ARG A 99 30.01 7.10 -20.91
N ILE A 100 30.53 5.87 -20.93
CA ILE A 100 29.74 4.63 -20.96
C ILE A 100 28.83 4.49 -19.73
N ARG A 101 29.21 5.09 -18.59
CA ARG A 101 28.37 5.11 -17.38
C ARG A 101 26.98 5.71 -17.63
N LEU A 102 26.85 6.64 -18.57
CA LEU A 102 25.59 7.28 -18.91
C LEU A 102 24.56 6.31 -19.49
N LEU A 103 24.98 5.14 -20.00
CA LEU A 103 24.04 4.09 -20.40
C LEU A 103 23.18 3.60 -19.23
N GLY A 104 23.65 3.71 -17.98
CA GLY A 104 22.85 3.36 -16.82
C GLY A 104 21.62 4.27 -16.62
N LEU A 105 21.61 5.47 -17.24
CA LEU A 105 20.41 6.32 -17.29
C LEU A 105 19.28 5.71 -18.10
N LEU A 106 19.56 4.73 -18.98
CA LEU A 106 18.51 3.98 -19.68
C LEU A 106 17.63 3.17 -18.71
N ALA A 107 18.06 2.95 -17.46
CA ALA A 107 17.19 2.36 -16.45
C ALA A 107 16.01 3.27 -16.07
N LEU A 108 16.10 4.59 -16.24
CA LEU A 108 15.01 5.52 -15.92
C LEU A 108 13.73 5.28 -16.77
N PRO A 109 13.79 5.25 -18.12
CA PRO A 109 12.61 4.94 -18.91
C PRO A 109 12.11 3.51 -18.68
N VAL A 110 13.01 2.55 -18.39
CA VAL A 110 12.64 1.17 -18.04
C VAL A 110 11.87 1.11 -16.73
N LEU A 111 12.29 1.88 -15.72
CA LEU A 111 11.56 2.03 -14.47
C LEU A 111 10.19 2.68 -14.68
N LEU A 112 10.10 3.69 -15.55
CA LEU A 112 8.82 4.31 -15.88
C LEU A 112 7.86 3.33 -16.58
N LEU A 113 8.38 2.52 -17.52
CA LEU A 113 7.61 1.45 -18.15
C LEU A 113 7.15 0.40 -17.13
N ALA A 114 8.03 0.05 -16.18
CA ALA A 114 7.70 -0.90 -15.12
C ALA A 114 6.54 -0.42 -14.26
N SER A 115 6.52 0.86 -13.86
CA SER A 115 5.42 1.39 -13.04
C SER A 115 4.08 1.39 -13.78
N GLN A 116 4.08 1.56 -15.11
CA GLN A 116 2.85 1.50 -15.91
C GLN A 116 2.35 0.07 -16.15
N SER A 117 3.25 -0.92 -16.13
CA SER A 117 2.93 -2.33 -16.37
C SER A 117 2.42 -3.09 -15.13
N ALA A 118 2.33 -2.41 -14.00
CA ALA A 118 1.88 -2.98 -12.75
C ALA A 118 0.47 -3.58 -12.89
N PRO A 119 0.23 -4.83 -12.47
CA PRO A 119 -1.12 -5.36 -12.38
C PRO A 119 -1.92 -4.50 -11.39
N SER A 120 -2.98 -3.86 -11.88
CA SER A 120 -3.88 -3.05 -11.05
C SER A 120 -5.14 -3.84 -10.72
N PRO A 121 -5.25 -4.45 -9.53
CA PRO A 121 -6.42 -5.21 -9.13
C PRO A 121 -7.67 -4.32 -9.13
N GLN A 122 -8.83 -4.93 -9.35
CA GLN A 122 -10.10 -4.20 -9.32
C GLN A 122 -10.79 -4.29 -7.96
N ILE A 123 -10.41 -5.26 -7.13
CA ILE A 123 -10.92 -5.42 -5.77
C ILE A 123 -9.76 -5.66 -4.81
N LEU A 124 -9.81 -4.99 -3.65
CA LEU A 124 -8.92 -5.21 -2.52
C LEU A 124 -9.77 -5.48 -1.28
N VAL A 125 -9.42 -6.49 -0.48
CA VAL A 125 -10.17 -6.83 0.74
C VAL A 125 -9.20 -7.12 1.88
N ASP A 126 -9.50 -6.61 3.07
CA ASP A 126 -8.68 -6.84 4.25
C ASP A 126 -8.86 -8.27 4.82
N THR A 127 -7.96 -8.65 5.72
CA THR A 127 -7.93 -9.97 6.40
C THR A 127 -9.22 -10.40 7.13
N THR A 128 -10.06 -9.45 7.51
CA THR A 128 -11.34 -9.61 8.22
C THR A 128 -12.55 -9.49 7.31
N GLY A 129 -12.40 -8.93 6.11
CA GLY A 129 -13.50 -8.66 5.17
C GLY A 129 -14.28 -7.37 5.44
N ARG A 130 -13.94 -6.60 6.48
CA ARG A 130 -14.69 -5.39 6.87
C ARG A 130 -14.35 -4.19 6.00
N LEU A 131 -13.08 -4.02 5.63
CA LEU A 131 -12.65 -3.08 4.62
C LEU A 131 -12.51 -3.79 3.28
N ALA A 132 -13.22 -3.27 2.29
CA ALA A 132 -13.06 -3.62 0.90
C ALA A 132 -12.94 -2.33 0.08
N ALA A 133 -12.15 -2.38 -0.98
CA ALA A 133 -12.05 -1.34 -1.98
C ALA A 133 -12.32 -1.91 -3.36
N VAL A 134 -13.03 -1.15 -4.19
CA VAL A 134 -13.27 -1.50 -5.60
C VAL A 134 -12.83 -0.37 -6.50
N ARG A 135 -12.42 -0.70 -7.71
CA ARG A 135 -12.00 0.31 -8.69
C ARG A 135 -13.20 1.02 -9.31
N ALA A 136 -13.24 2.34 -9.18
CA ALA A 136 -14.21 3.19 -9.83
C ALA A 136 -13.98 3.23 -11.35
N PRO A 137 -14.99 3.57 -12.17
CA PRO A 137 -14.79 3.74 -13.60
C PRO A 137 -13.73 4.77 -13.98
N GLU A 138 -13.57 5.80 -13.14
CA GLU A 138 -12.59 6.88 -13.34
C GLU A 138 -11.16 6.50 -12.92
N GLY A 139 -10.94 5.26 -12.47
CA GLY A 139 -9.62 4.73 -12.13
C GLY A 139 -9.24 4.84 -10.65
N GLY A 140 -9.98 5.64 -9.87
CA GLY A 140 -9.84 5.75 -8.41
C GLY A 140 -10.32 4.53 -7.62
N LEU A 141 -10.14 4.56 -6.30
CA LEU A 141 -10.60 3.50 -5.39
C LEU A 141 -11.82 3.99 -4.59
N ALA A 142 -12.85 3.16 -4.55
CA ALA A 142 -14.02 3.36 -3.70
C ALA A 142 -13.99 2.36 -2.54
N PHE A 143 -14.16 2.84 -1.30
CA PHE A 143 -14.02 2.05 -0.07
C PHE A 143 -15.35 1.78 0.64
N SER A 144 -15.48 0.57 1.22
CA SER A 144 -16.66 0.13 1.96
C SER A 144 -16.94 0.94 3.23
N THR A 145 -15.88 1.47 3.86
CA THR A 145 -15.93 2.34 5.04
C THR A 145 -14.83 3.39 4.95
N ARG A 146 -15.16 4.62 5.35
CA ARG A 146 -14.18 5.70 5.54
C ARG A 146 -13.95 6.09 6.99
N ARG A 147 -14.73 5.51 7.91
CA ARG A 147 -14.69 5.86 9.34
C ARG A 147 -13.65 5.02 10.10
N SER A 148 -13.37 3.83 9.61
CA SER A 148 -12.42 2.87 10.19
C SER A 148 -11.30 2.55 9.20
N GLU A 149 -10.28 1.84 9.66
CA GLU A 149 -9.19 1.29 8.83
C GLU A 149 -8.41 2.33 8.00
N ARG A 150 -8.30 3.57 8.49
CA ARG A 150 -7.57 4.67 7.80
C ARG A 150 -6.16 4.27 7.37
N PHE A 151 -5.45 3.56 8.23
CA PHE A 151 -4.08 3.12 7.97
C PHE A 151 -4.00 2.19 6.74
N ILE A 152 -4.88 1.19 6.65
CA ILE A 152 -4.91 0.25 5.53
C ILE A 152 -5.32 0.97 4.24
N ARG A 153 -6.33 1.86 4.31
CA ARG A 153 -6.75 2.67 3.15
C ARG A 153 -5.62 3.52 2.59
N GLU A 154 -4.87 4.21 3.46
CA GLU A 154 -3.72 5.00 3.03
C GLU A 154 -2.61 4.16 2.39
N ILE A 155 -2.42 2.92 2.83
CA ILE A 155 -1.48 1.99 2.19
C ILE A 155 -1.96 1.63 0.79
N TRP A 156 -3.24 1.29 0.60
CA TRP A 156 -3.79 0.91 -0.70
C TRP A 156 -3.82 2.08 -1.68
N LEU A 157 -4.22 3.27 -1.25
CA LEU A 157 -4.17 4.48 -2.06
C LEU A 157 -2.74 4.77 -2.55
N ARG A 158 -1.75 4.63 -1.66
CA ARG A 158 -0.33 4.77 -2.02
C ARG A 158 0.13 3.69 -3.00
N ALA A 159 -0.26 2.44 -2.77
CA ALA A 159 0.16 1.32 -3.60
C ALA A 159 -0.38 1.39 -5.03
N GLU A 160 -1.62 1.85 -5.20
CA GLU A 160 -2.27 2.01 -6.49
C GLU A 160 -2.02 3.40 -7.11
N ALA A 161 -1.28 4.28 -6.43
CA ALA A 161 -1.17 5.71 -6.75
C ALA A 161 -2.53 6.37 -7.08
N ALA A 162 -3.59 5.93 -6.38
CA ALA A 162 -4.95 6.41 -6.60
C ALA A 162 -5.17 7.72 -5.85
N ALA A 163 -5.65 8.75 -6.58
CA ALA A 163 -5.92 10.07 -6.01
C ALA A 163 -7.26 10.14 -5.24
N GLU A 164 -8.19 9.22 -5.49
CA GLU A 164 -9.56 9.28 -4.98
C GLU A 164 -9.85 8.24 -3.90
N ASP A 165 -10.48 8.69 -2.81
CA ASP A 165 -11.01 7.90 -1.68
C ASP A 165 -12.54 8.07 -1.62
N ALA A 166 -13.22 7.54 -2.65
CA ALA A 166 -14.67 7.57 -2.72
C ALA A 166 -15.28 6.59 -1.70
N ALA A 167 -16.46 6.91 -1.16
CA ALA A 167 -17.20 5.97 -0.32
C ALA A 167 -18.17 5.14 -1.16
N TRP A 168 -18.38 3.88 -0.79
CA TRP A 168 -19.48 3.09 -1.34
C TRP A 168 -20.83 3.77 -1.03
N PRO A 169 -21.83 3.68 -1.92
CA PRO A 169 -23.16 4.18 -1.64
C PRO A 169 -23.77 3.39 -0.47
N GLN A 170 -24.51 4.06 0.41
CA GLN A 170 -25.27 3.34 1.45
C GLN A 170 -26.46 2.60 0.85
N GLN A 171 -27.07 3.17 -0.18
CA GLN A 171 -28.16 2.58 -0.93
C GLN A 171 -28.17 3.13 -2.35
N GLY A 172 -28.53 2.30 -3.33
CA GLY A 172 -28.58 2.68 -4.74
C GLY A 172 -27.27 2.43 -5.47
N ILE A 173 -27.15 3.02 -6.66
CA ILE A 173 -26.08 2.74 -7.62
C ILE A 173 -25.17 3.96 -7.74
N THR A 174 -23.86 3.72 -7.77
CA THR A 174 -22.85 4.76 -8.05
C THR A 174 -23.05 5.38 -9.43
N ALA A 175 -22.60 6.64 -9.61
CA ALA A 175 -22.71 7.36 -10.89
C ALA A 175 -22.13 6.58 -12.08
N GLY A 176 -21.15 5.72 -11.83
CA GLY A 176 -20.53 4.86 -12.82
C GLY A 176 -21.23 3.52 -13.09
N GLY A 177 -22.33 3.20 -12.42
CA GLY A 177 -23.08 1.96 -12.61
C GLY A 177 -22.40 0.67 -12.12
N ARG A 178 -21.11 0.73 -11.77
CA ARG A 178 -20.30 -0.45 -11.41
C ARG A 178 -20.59 -0.99 -10.03
N LEU A 179 -20.96 -0.13 -9.08
CA LEU A 179 -21.23 -0.56 -7.70
C LEU A 179 -22.65 -0.15 -7.32
N GLY A 180 -23.48 -1.13 -6.93
CA GLY A 180 -24.79 -0.92 -6.35
C GLY A 180 -24.86 -1.54 -4.96
N CYS A 181 -25.40 -0.82 -3.98
CA CYS A 181 -25.51 -1.29 -2.60
C CYS A 181 -26.94 -1.18 -2.08
N ASP A 182 -27.24 -2.04 -1.13
CA ASP A 182 -28.42 -1.97 -0.28
C ASP A 182 -28.01 -2.30 1.17
N PRO A 183 -28.96 -2.32 2.14
CA PRO A 183 -28.63 -2.66 3.52
C PRO A 183 -28.07 -4.07 3.73
N ARG A 184 -28.32 -5.01 2.80
CA ARG A 184 -27.94 -6.42 2.90
C ARG A 184 -26.60 -6.73 2.24
N GLY A 185 -26.18 -5.96 1.25
CA GLY A 185 -24.90 -6.16 0.56
C GLY A 185 -24.63 -5.15 -0.55
N CYS A 186 -23.59 -5.42 -1.34
CA CYS A 186 -23.27 -4.66 -2.54
C CYS A 186 -22.90 -5.57 -3.70
N LEU A 187 -23.31 -5.21 -4.92
CA LEU A 187 -22.91 -5.86 -6.16
C LEU A 187 -21.96 -4.96 -6.93
N TYR A 188 -20.78 -5.48 -7.23
CA TYR A 188 -19.77 -4.85 -8.07
C TYR A 188 -19.72 -5.51 -9.44
N ARG A 189 -19.77 -4.73 -10.51
CA ARG A 189 -19.73 -5.18 -11.90
C ARG A 189 -18.48 -4.68 -12.59
N PHE A 190 -17.77 -5.59 -13.24
CA PHE A 190 -16.60 -5.30 -14.05
C PHE A 190 -16.61 -6.16 -15.32
N GLY A 191 -16.84 -5.53 -16.48
CA GLY A 191 -17.15 -6.25 -17.71
C GLY A 191 -18.39 -7.13 -17.52
N ASP A 192 -18.27 -8.40 -17.89
CA ASP A 192 -19.34 -9.39 -17.73
C ASP A 192 -19.32 -10.11 -16.36
N ARG A 193 -18.47 -9.65 -15.43
CA ARG A 193 -18.31 -10.27 -14.10
C ARG A 193 -19.09 -9.51 -13.04
N THR A 194 -19.79 -10.25 -12.19
CA THR A 194 -20.46 -9.71 -11.01
C THR A 194 -19.86 -10.30 -9.74
N VAL A 195 -19.43 -9.43 -8.82
CA VAL A 195 -18.91 -9.80 -7.50
C VAL A 195 -19.85 -9.27 -6.42
N ALA A 196 -20.31 -10.14 -5.54
CA ALA A 196 -21.15 -9.76 -4.40
C ALA A 196 -20.30 -9.56 -3.14
N PHE A 197 -20.59 -8.48 -2.42
CA PHE A 197 -20.11 -8.21 -1.07
C PHE A 197 -21.28 -8.40 -0.10
N THR A 198 -21.43 -9.62 0.40
CA THR A 198 -22.56 -10.01 1.25
C THR A 198 -22.31 -9.57 2.69
N ARG A 199 -23.22 -8.77 3.25
CA ARG A 199 -23.14 -8.25 4.64
C ARG A 199 -24.20 -8.84 5.57
N SER A 200 -25.21 -9.51 5.03
CA SER A 200 -26.28 -10.18 5.76
C SER A 200 -26.42 -11.63 5.33
N GLY A 201 -26.68 -12.52 6.28
CA GLY A 201 -26.93 -13.94 5.98
C GLY A 201 -28.17 -14.17 5.10
N GLU A 202 -29.14 -13.25 5.16
CA GLU A 202 -30.37 -13.32 4.34
C GLU A 202 -30.11 -13.04 2.86
N ALA A 203 -28.97 -12.46 2.50
CA ALA A 203 -28.63 -12.16 1.11
C ALA A 203 -27.91 -13.30 0.39
N PHE A 204 -27.51 -14.37 1.08
CA PHE A 204 -26.80 -15.47 0.41
C PHE A 204 -27.64 -16.13 -0.69
N ASP A 205 -28.96 -16.24 -0.53
CA ASP A 205 -29.81 -16.87 -1.57
C ASP A 205 -29.74 -16.07 -2.88
N ASP A 206 -29.89 -14.74 -2.78
CA ASP A 206 -29.87 -13.82 -3.92
C ASP A 206 -28.44 -13.68 -4.50
N ASP A 207 -27.45 -13.43 -3.62
CA ASP A 207 -26.07 -13.11 -4.02
C ASP A 207 -25.36 -14.31 -4.65
N CYS A 208 -25.55 -15.52 -4.11
CA CYS A 208 -24.88 -16.71 -4.63
C CYS A 208 -25.47 -17.17 -5.97
N ALA A 209 -26.71 -16.79 -6.28
CA ALA A 209 -27.34 -17.04 -7.57
C ALA A 209 -26.97 -15.96 -8.62
N ALA A 210 -26.81 -14.71 -8.20
CA ALA A 210 -26.60 -13.57 -9.09
C ALA A 210 -25.12 -13.25 -9.38
N ALA A 211 -24.21 -13.61 -8.47
CA ALA A 211 -22.79 -13.26 -8.59
C ALA A 211 -21.92 -14.43 -9.10
N ASP A 212 -20.86 -14.10 -9.82
CA ASP A 212 -19.82 -15.05 -10.19
C ASP A 212 -18.86 -15.34 -9.02
N LEU A 213 -18.67 -14.37 -8.13
CA LEU A 213 -17.79 -14.46 -6.96
C LEU A 213 -18.49 -13.79 -5.77
N VAL A 214 -18.47 -14.43 -4.59
CA VAL A 214 -19.02 -13.85 -3.36
C VAL A 214 -17.87 -13.60 -2.38
N ILE A 215 -17.82 -12.41 -1.78
CA ILE A 215 -16.87 -12.04 -0.74
C ILE A 215 -17.65 -11.56 0.48
N THR A 216 -17.33 -12.08 1.66
CA THR A 216 -18.08 -11.76 2.88
C THR A 216 -17.22 -11.86 4.13
N ASP A 217 -17.53 -11.04 5.14
CA ASP A 217 -16.98 -11.17 6.48
C ASP A 217 -17.78 -12.16 7.35
N LEU A 218 -18.78 -12.82 6.79
CA LEU A 218 -19.60 -13.87 7.41
C LEU A 218 -19.03 -15.27 7.09
N VAL A 219 -19.61 -16.30 7.71
CA VAL A 219 -19.34 -17.69 7.34
C VAL A 219 -20.35 -18.09 6.27
N ALA A 220 -19.85 -18.50 5.11
CA ALA A 220 -20.73 -18.83 3.99
C ALA A 220 -21.42 -20.20 4.20
N PRO A 221 -22.72 -20.32 3.90
CA PRO A 221 -23.39 -21.60 3.90
C PRO A 221 -22.79 -22.56 2.85
N ARG A 222 -22.74 -23.86 3.15
CA ARG A 222 -22.13 -24.88 2.25
C ARG A 222 -22.81 -25.00 0.88
N TRP A 223 -24.05 -24.54 0.77
CA TRP A 223 -24.83 -24.56 -0.47
C TRP A 223 -24.55 -23.34 -1.37
N CYS A 224 -23.97 -22.26 -0.83
CA CYS A 224 -23.58 -21.10 -1.62
C CYS A 224 -22.35 -21.45 -2.47
N ARG A 225 -22.57 -21.65 -3.77
CA ARG A 225 -21.53 -22.07 -4.73
C ARG A 225 -21.64 -21.29 -6.04
N PRO A 226 -21.29 -19.99 -6.03
CA PRO A 226 -21.18 -19.20 -7.25
C PRO A 226 -20.03 -19.73 -8.12
N ARG A 227 -20.00 -19.29 -9.38
CA ARG A 227 -19.11 -19.83 -10.43
C ARG A 227 -17.62 -19.90 -10.06
N PHE A 228 -17.08 -18.87 -9.43
CA PHE A 228 -15.67 -18.76 -9.02
C PHE A 228 -15.48 -18.88 -7.50
N GLY A 229 -16.50 -19.35 -6.79
CA GLY A 229 -16.42 -19.66 -5.36
C GLY A 229 -16.71 -18.48 -4.43
N VAL A 230 -16.52 -18.74 -3.16
CA VAL A 230 -16.79 -17.80 -2.06
C VAL A 230 -15.50 -17.55 -1.30
N TRP A 231 -15.26 -16.30 -0.94
CA TRP A 231 -14.23 -15.90 0.02
C TRP A 231 -14.92 -15.46 1.31
N ASP A 232 -15.01 -16.38 2.25
CA ASP A 232 -15.68 -16.15 3.53
C ASP A 232 -14.71 -15.70 4.63
N ARG A 233 -15.22 -15.51 5.85
CA ARG A 233 -14.42 -15.12 7.01
C ARG A 233 -13.21 -16.02 7.27
N PHE A 234 -13.34 -17.34 7.09
CA PHE A 234 -12.25 -18.27 7.34
C PHE A 234 -11.24 -18.26 6.20
N ASP A 235 -11.70 -18.16 4.97
CA ASP A 235 -10.82 -18.02 3.81
C ASP A 235 -9.96 -16.76 3.94
N LEU A 236 -10.58 -15.60 4.21
CA LEU A 236 -9.88 -14.33 4.41
C LEU A 236 -8.88 -14.36 5.57
N ARG A 237 -9.21 -15.05 6.67
CA ARG A 237 -8.28 -15.23 7.80
C ARG A 237 -7.08 -16.10 7.45
N ARG A 238 -7.26 -17.11 6.59
CA ARG A 238 -6.19 -18.03 6.15
C ARG A 238 -5.35 -17.45 5.02
N SER A 239 -5.93 -16.62 4.17
CA SER A 239 -5.24 -15.98 3.05
C SER A 239 -4.58 -14.65 3.42
N GLY A 240 -5.05 -14.03 4.51
CA GLY A 240 -4.78 -12.62 4.77
C GLY A 240 -5.53 -11.72 3.78
N SER A 241 -5.07 -10.48 3.62
CA SER A 241 -5.65 -9.54 2.65
C SER A 241 -5.56 -10.12 1.24
N ILE A 242 -6.59 -9.90 0.44
CA ILE A 242 -6.67 -10.42 -0.93
C ILE A 242 -6.78 -9.28 -1.94
N ALA A 243 -6.21 -9.48 -3.11
CA ALA A 243 -6.37 -8.64 -4.28
C ALA A 243 -6.96 -9.47 -5.42
N VAL A 244 -8.07 -9.03 -5.99
CA VAL A 244 -8.76 -9.75 -7.08
C VAL A 244 -8.59 -8.98 -8.38
N ASP A 245 -8.05 -9.69 -9.37
CA ASP A 245 -7.94 -9.26 -10.76
C ASP A 245 -8.96 -10.02 -11.63
N LEU A 246 -9.95 -9.28 -12.09
CA LEU A 246 -11.07 -9.62 -12.96
C LEU A 246 -10.79 -9.31 -14.44
N SER A 247 -9.58 -8.83 -14.81
CA SER A 247 -9.25 -8.48 -16.21
C SER A 247 -9.09 -9.70 -17.13
N GLY A 248 -8.79 -10.86 -16.55
CA GLY A 248 -8.58 -12.12 -17.27
C GLY A 248 -9.85 -12.93 -17.52
N PRO A 249 -9.72 -14.09 -18.22
CA PRO A 249 -10.84 -15.00 -18.45
C PRO A 249 -11.37 -15.60 -17.14
N GLU A 250 -10.51 -15.77 -16.13
CA GLU A 250 -10.86 -16.20 -14.78
C GLU A 250 -10.35 -15.17 -13.77
N PRO A 251 -11.11 -14.88 -12.69
CA PRO A 251 -10.63 -14.07 -11.58
C PRO A 251 -9.34 -14.64 -10.99
N LYS A 252 -8.27 -13.86 -10.98
CA LYS A 252 -7.04 -14.20 -10.26
C LYS A 252 -7.07 -13.54 -8.89
N VAL A 253 -6.88 -14.34 -7.84
CA VAL A 253 -6.82 -13.84 -6.48
C VAL A 253 -5.39 -13.97 -5.98
N ALA A 254 -4.74 -12.84 -5.70
CA ALA A 254 -3.46 -12.81 -5.02
C ALA A 254 -3.68 -12.67 -3.51
N THR A 255 -2.94 -13.45 -2.72
CA THR A 255 -3.09 -13.50 -1.26
C THR A 255 -1.80 -13.15 -0.55
N VAL A 256 -1.90 -12.61 0.67
CA VAL A 256 -0.73 -12.37 1.53
C VAL A 256 -0.09 -13.70 1.93
N ALA A 257 -0.89 -14.73 2.22
CA ALA A 257 -0.38 -16.04 2.61
C ALA A 257 0.53 -16.65 1.55
N GLU A 258 0.15 -16.57 0.27
CA GLU A 258 0.99 -17.03 -0.86
C GLU A 258 2.28 -16.21 -0.99
N ALA A 259 2.19 -14.87 -0.87
CA ALA A 259 3.35 -13.99 -0.97
C ALA A 259 4.36 -14.18 0.18
N VAL A 260 3.85 -14.45 1.39
CA VAL A 260 4.68 -14.78 2.54
C VAL A 260 5.27 -16.19 2.38
N GLY A 261 4.46 -17.17 1.97
CA GLY A 261 4.86 -18.57 1.88
C GLY A 261 5.14 -19.20 3.25
N ASP A 262 5.76 -20.38 3.24
CA ASP A 262 6.03 -21.15 4.46
C ASP A 262 7.33 -20.71 5.14
N ARG A 263 7.29 -19.53 5.78
CA ARG A 263 8.45 -18.97 6.51
C ARG A 263 8.28 -19.20 8.01
N PRO A 264 9.38 -19.34 8.80
CA PRO A 264 9.29 -19.54 10.25
C PRO A 264 8.56 -18.42 11.01
N TRP A 265 8.52 -17.21 10.44
CA TRP A 265 7.80 -16.05 10.96
C TRP A 265 6.44 -15.83 10.29
N ALA A 266 6.01 -16.73 9.40
CA ALA A 266 4.67 -16.68 8.83
C ALA A 266 3.65 -16.88 9.96
N PRO A 267 2.59 -16.04 10.03
CA PRO A 267 1.48 -16.22 10.95
C PRO A 267 0.94 -17.65 10.87
N ALA A 268 0.62 -18.24 12.03
CA ALA A 268 0.03 -19.58 12.12
C ALA A 268 -1.13 -19.85 11.13
N PRO A 269 -2.10 -18.94 10.89
CA PRO A 269 -3.19 -19.20 9.95
C PRO A 269 -2.75 -19.30 8.48
N PHE A 270 -1.54 -18.86 8.12
CA PHE A 270 -1.01 -18.94 6.75
C PHE A 270 -0.20 -20.22 6.50
N ARG A 271 0.18 -20.94 7.56
CA ARG A 271 0.88 -22.21 7.43
C ARG A 271 -0.14 -23.24 6.97
N ALA A 272 0.16 -23.90 5.86
CA ALA A 272 -0.57 -25.11 5.50
C ALA A 272 -0.46 -26.08 6.68
N VAL A 273 -1.60 -26.51 7.23
CA VAL A 273 -1.60 -27.64 8.15
C VAL A 273 -1.10 -28.83 7.33
N PRO A 274 -0.02 -29.53 7.74
CA PRO A 274 0.41 -30.73 7.05
C PRO A 274 -0.79 -31.69 6.96
N SER A 275 -1.05 -32.21 5.76
CA SER A 275 -1.99 -33.34 5.65
C SER A 275 -1.33 -34.53 6.33
N GLU A 276 -1.90 -34.96 7.45
CA GLU A 276 -1.65 -36.28 8.03
C GLU A 276 -2.36 -37.38 7.23
#